data_AF-A0A227J7W4-F1
#
_entry.id   AF-A0A227J7W4-F1
#
_cell.length_a   1.000
_cell.length_b   1.000
_cell.length_c   1.000
_cell.angle_alpha   90.00
_cell.angle_beta   90.00
_cell.angle_gamma   90.00
#
_symmetry.space_group_name_H-M   'P 1'
#
loop_
_entity.id
_entity.type
_entity.pdbx_description
1 polymer ?
#
loop_
_entity_poly.entity_id
_entity_poly.type
_entity_poly.pdbx_seq_one_letter_code
_entity_poly.pdbx_strand_id
1 'polypeptide(L)'
;LSAKWAPIAADEGVIVIDNTSHFRYEYDIPLVVPEVNPEAIAEFRNRNIIANPNCSTIQMLVALKPIHDAVGIERINVSTYQSVSGAGKAGIDELAGQTAKLLNGLPADKKQFSQQIAFNCIPQIDQMMENGYTKEEMKMV
;
A
#
# COMPACT_ATOMS: atom_id res chain seq x y z
N LEU A 1 -11.05 -5.68 9.21
CA LEU A 1 -11.14 -7.13 8.97
C LEU A 1 -10.01 -7.85 9.71
N SER A 2 -8.75 -7.55 9.37
CA SER A 2 -7.57 -8.19 9.96
C SER A 2 -7.46 -8.02 11.48
N ALA A 3 -7.73 -6.83 12.01
CA ALA A 3 -7.79 -6.57 13.45
C ALA A 3 -8.64 -7.57 14.26
N LYS A 4 -9.70 -8.10 13.65
CA LYS A 4 -10.61 -9.06 14.28
C LYS A 4 -10.18 -10.50 14.03
N TRP A 5 -9.90 -10.85 12.77
CA TRP A 5 -9.77 -12.25 12.36
C TRP A 5 -8.35 -12.79 12.41
N ALA A 6 -7.33 -11.94 12.24
CA ALA A 6 -5.94 -12.40 12.29
C ALA A 6 -5.57 -12.93 13.70
N PRO A 7 -5.92 -12.26 14.82
CA PRO A 7 -5.66 -12.81 16.15
C PRO A 7 -6.38 -14.14 16.39
N ILE A 8 -7.66 -14.24 16.00
CA ILE A 8 -8.44 -15.47 16.15
C ILE A 8 -7.78 -16.64 15.40
N ALA A 9 -7.34 -16.43 14.16
CA ALA A 9 -6.66 -17.47 13.39
C ALA A 9 -5.29 -17.82 13.99
N ALA A 10 -4.53 -16.82 14.42
CA ALA A 10 -3.24 -16.99 15.08
C ALA A 10 -3.32 -17.83 16.36
N ASP A 11 -4.36 -17.61 17.17
CA ASP A 11 -4.63 -18.35 18.41
C ASP A 11 -4.96 -19.83 18.15
N GLU A 12 -5.53 -20.15 16.98
CA GLU A 12 -5.77 -21.52 16.49
C GLU A 12 -4.52 -22.15 15.82
N GLY A 13 -3.36 -21.51 15.92
CA GLY A 13 -2.09 -22.00 15.37
C GLY A 13 -1.90 -21.74 13.87
N VAL A 14 -2.76 -20.94 13.23
CA VAL A 14 -2.61 -20.55 11.82
C VAL A 14 -1.60 -19.42 11.70
N ILE A 15 -0.63 -19.56 10.79
CA ILE A 15 0.26 -18.46 10.44
C ILE A 15 -0.44 -17.56 9.42
N VAL A 16 -0.72 -16.31 9.81
CA VAL A 16 -1.43 -15.32 9.00
C VAL A 16 -0.43 -14.44 8.28
N ILE A 17 -0.54 -14.35 6.95
CA ILE A 17 0.15 -13.34 6.14
C ILE A 17 -0.88 -12.25 5.80
N ASP A 18 -0.78 -11.09 6.45
CA ASP A 18 -1.78 -10.03 6.36
C ASP A 18 -1.39 -8.96 5.33
N ASN A 19 -2.23 -8.77 4.30
CA ASN A 19 -2.04 -7.75 3.27
C ASN A 19 -2.78 -6.43 3.53
N THR A 20 -3.09 -6.14 4.79
CA THR A 20 -3.59 -4.82 5.19
C THR A 20 -2.50 -3.99 5.83
N SER A 21 -2.79 -2.72 6.11
CA SER A 21 -1.84 -1.85 6.82
C SER A 21 -1.89 -1.99 8.34
N HIS A 22 -2.75 -2.86 8.89
CA HIS A 22 -3.10 -2.82 10.31
C HIS A 22 -1.91 -3.19 11.22
N PHE A 23 -1.21 -4.27 10.89
CA PHE A 23 -0.14 -4.84 11.72
C PHE A 23 1.27 -4.40 11.34
N ARG A 24 1.44 -3.60 10.27
CA ARG A 24 2.76 -3.29 9.67
C ARG A 24 3.74 -2.56 10.59
N TYR A 25 3.22 -1.89 11.62
CA TYR A 25 4.00 -1.05 12.53
C TYR A 25 3.98 -1.58 13.97
N GLU A 26 3.44 -2.77 14.20
CA GLU A 26 3.54 -3.43 15.49
C GLU A 26 4.94 -4.05 15.63
N TYR A 27 5.66 -3.66 16.68
CA TYR A 27 7.07 -4.01 16.86
C TYR A 27 7.34 -5.52 16.90
N ASP A 28 6.36 -6.31 17.34
CA ASP A 28 6.45 -7.77 17.46
C ASP A 28 5.94 -8.52 16.22
N ILE A 29 5.56 -7.83 15.14
CA ILE A 29 5.11 -8.43 13.89
C ILE A 29 6.09 -8.08 12.75
N PRO A 30 6.70 -9.08 12.08
CA PRO A 30 7.64 -8.80 11.00
C PRO A 30 6.96 -8.25 9.76
N LEU A 31 7.55 -7.19 9.20
CA LEU A 31 7.21 -6.61 7.91
C LEU A 31 8.20 -7.10 6.85
N VAL A 32 7.76 -7.97 5.94
CA VAL A 32 8.69 -8.78 5.12
C VAL A 32 8.59 -8.45 3.63
N VAL A 33 9.75 -8.18 3.00
CA VAL A 33 9.97 -8.29 1.56
C VAL A 33 11.02 -9.38 1.33
N PRO A 34 10.67 -10.54 0.72
CA PRO A 34 11.56 -11.69 0.62
C PRO A 34 12.94 -11.40 -0.01
N GLU A 35 13.01 -10.48 -0.97
CA GLU A 35 14.25 -10.09 -1.64
C GLU A 35 15.12 -9.12 -0.82
N VAL A 36 14.60 -8.61 0.31
CA VAL A 36 15.23 -7.52 1.08
C VAL A 36 15.61 -7.98 2.48
N ASN A 37 14.69 -8.63 3.19
CA ASN A 37 14.85 -9.05 4.59
C ASN A 37 14.19 -10.42 4.86
N PRO A 38 14.56 -11.49 4.12
CA PRO A 38 13.92 -12.81 4.26
C PRO A 38 14.06 -13.40 5.67
N GLU A 39 15.13 -13.10 6.39
CA GLU A 39 15.39 -13.56 7.76
C GLU A 39 14.34 -13.09 8.77
N ALA A 40 13.73 -11.91 8.57
CA ALA A 40 12.69 -11.37 9.45
C ALA A 40 11.45 -12.27 9.48
N ILE A 41 11.26 -13.14 8.48
CA ILE A 41 10.17 -14.10 8.48
C ILE A 41 10.16 -14.94 9.76
N ALA A 42 11.32 -15.27 10.34
CA ALA A 42 11.44 -16.11 11.53
C ALA A 42 10.72 -15.54 12.77
N GLU A 43 10.50 -14.22 12.80
CA GLU A 43 9.80 -13.51 13.88
C GLU A 43 8.28 -13.74 13.85
N PHE A 44 7.74 -14.43 12.84
CA PHE A 44 6.32 -14.81 12.79
C PHE A 44 5.86 -15.49 14.08
N ARG A 45 6.77 -16.19 14.79
CA ARG A 45 6.51 -16.94 16.02
C ARG A 45 6.04 -16.07 17.19
N ASN A 46 6.27 -14.77 17.15
CA ASN A 46 5.84 -13.85 18.20
C ASN A 46 4.30 -13.86 18.33
N ARG A 47 3.61 -13.86 17.20
CA ARG A 47 2.15 -13.68 17.13
C ARG A 47 1.43 -14.54 16.10
N ASN A 48 2.14 -15.45 15.42
CA ASN A 48 1.67 -16.16 14.23
C ASN A 48 1.18 -15.22 13.11
N ILE A 49 1.68 -13.99 13.04
CA ILE A 49 1.31 -13.00 12.03
C ILE A 49 2.57 -12.48 11.35
N ILE A 50 2.52 -12.34 10.02
CA ILE A 50 3.51 -11.66 9.18
C ILE A 50 2.76 -10.56 8.43
N ALA A 51 3.29 -9.34 8.44
CA ALA A 51 2.72 -8.23 7.71
C ALA A 51 3.30 -8.15 6.29
N ASN A 52 2.43 -8.05 5.28
CA ASN A 52 2.82 -7.73 3.91
C ASN A 52 2.91 -6.20 3.77
N PRO A 53 4.02 -5.64 3.25
CA PRO A 53 4.20 -4.19 3.09
C PRO A 53 3.27 -3.55 2.04
N ASN A 54 3.30 -2.21 1.96
CA ASN A 54 2.60 -1.46 0.93
C ASN A 54 3.16 -1.78 -0.47
N CYS A 55 2.31 -1.83 -1.49
CA CYS A 55 2.69 -2.17 -2.87
C CYS A 55 3.77 -1.24 -3.45
N SER A 56 3.65 0.08 -3.23
CA SER A 56 4.64 1.08 -3.66
C SER A 56 5.98 0.89 -2.94
N THR A 57 5.96 0.53 -1.66
CA THR A 57 7.16 0.23 -0.88
C THR A 57 7.86 -1.03 -1.40
N ILE A 58 7.12 -2.11 -1.69
CA ILE A 58 7.69 -3.37 -2.19
C ILE A 58 8.46 -3.16 -3.49
N GLN A 59 7.82 -2.57 -4.51
CA GLN A 59 8.48 -2.36 -5.81
C GLN A 59 9.72 -1.47 -5.69
N MET A 60 9.69 -0.50 -4.78
CA MET A 60 10.81 0.40 -4.53
C MET A 60 11.97 -0.35 -3.86
N LEU A 61 11.71 -1.07 -2.76
CA LEU A 61 12.77 -1.75 -2.01
C LEU A 61 13.40 -2.89 -2.81
N VAL A 62 12.63 -3.65 -3.59
CA VAL A 62 13.19 -4.70 -4.48
C VAL A 62 14.18 -4.09 -5.48
N ALA A 63 13.85 -2.94 -6.07
CA ALA A 63 14.74 -2.27 -7.02
C ALA A 63 15.97 -1.64 -6.34
N LEU A 64 15.79 -1.10 -5.13
CA LEU A 64 16.84 -0.36 -4.42
C LEU A 64 17.79 -1.23 -3.61
N LYS A 65 17.37 -2.44 -3.18
CA LYS A 65 18.16 -3.30 -2.31
C LYS A 65 19.56 -3.61 -2.85
N PRO A 66 19.76 -4.01 -4.12
CA PRO A 66 21.11 -4.24 -4.65
C PRO A 66 21.99 -2.98 -4.66
N ILE A 67 21.39 -1.81 -4.87
CA ILE A 67 22.10 -0.52 -4.86
C ILE A 67 22.51 -0.16 -3.42
N HIS A 68 21.57 -0.29 -2.48
CA HIS A 68 21.80 -0.06 -1.07
C HIS A 68 22.92 -0.95 -0.51
N ASP A 69 22.95 -2.24 -0.88
CA ASP A 69 23.98 -3.16 -0.41
C ASP A 69 25.37 -2.85 -0.99
N ALA A 70 25.43 -2.33 -2.21
CA ALA A 70 26.69 -2.03 -2.88
C ALA A 70 27.32 -0.71 -2.42
N VAL A 71 26.51 0.34 -2.23
CA VAL A 71 27.01 1.71 -2.01
C VAL A 71 26.26 2.51 -0.93
N GLY A 72 25.23 1.94 -0.32
CA GLY A 72 24.33 2.64 0.59
C GLY A 72 23.40 3.62 -0.14
N ILE A 73 22.31 4.02 0.53
CA ILE A 73 21.40 5.07 0.06
C ILE A 73 21.11 6.00 1.23
N GLU A 74 21.52 7.25 1.13
CA GLU A 74 21.26 8.27 2.16
C GLU A 74 19.87 8.90 2.01
N ARG A 75 19.41 9.11 0.77
CA ARG A 75 18.17 9.82 0.50
C ARG A 75 17.49 9.31 -0.78
N ILE A 76 16.17 9.14 -0.71
CA ILE A 76 15.31 8.79 -1.85
C ILE A 76 14.36 9.96 -2.12
N ASN A 77 14.24 10.36 -3.40
CA ASN A 77 13.14 11.20 -3.87
C ASN A 77 12.31 10.35 -4.82
N VAL A 78 11.03 10.20 -4.54
CA VAL A 78 10.13 9.36 -5.32
C VAL A 78 8.82 10.11 -5.58
N SER A 79 8.30 9.98 -6.79
CA SER A 79 6.96 10.43 -7.17
C SER A 79 6.24 9.26 -7.81
N THR A 80 5.07 8.92 -7.28
CA THR A 80 4.33 7.73 -7.70
C THR A 80 3.30 8.08 -8.78
N TYR A 81 3.05 7.11 -9.66
CA TYR A 81 2.00 7.16 -10.66
C TYR A 81 1.08 5.96 -10.44
N GLN A 82 0.33 6.00 -9.33
CA GLN A 82 -0.46 4.85 -8.88
C GLN A 82 -1.75 4.71 -9.70
N SER A 83 -2.04 3.47 -10.11
CA SER A 83 -3.26 3.14 -10.84
C SER A 83 -4.50 3.12 -9.94
N VAL A 84 -5.67 3.30 -10.53
CA VAL A 84 -6.96 3.29 -9.83
C VAL A 84 -7.32 1.94 -9.20
N SER A 85 -6.64 0.86 -9.57
CA SER A 85 -6.79 -0.46 -8.95
C SER A 85 -6.39 -0.48 -7.47
N GLY A 86 -5.57 0.47 -7.01
CA GLY A 86 -5.26 0.65 -5.58
C GLY A 86 -6.50 1.01 -4.74
N ALA A 87 -7.52 1.63 -5.35
CA ALA A 87 -8.82 1.89 -4.73
C ALA A 87 -9.81 0.71 -4.92
N GLY A 88 -9.31 -0.45 -5.33
CA GLY A 88 -10.10 -1.66 -5.58
C GLY A 88 -10.99 -1.55 -6.81
N LYS A 89 -11.94 -2.49 -6.92
CA LYS A 89 -12.86 -2.58 -8.07
C LYS A 89 -13.65 -1.29 -8.28
N ALA A 90 -14.03 -0.61 -7.19
CA ALA A 90 -14.78 0.64 -7.27
C ALA A 90 -13.99 1.76 -7.97
N GLY A 91 -12.67 1.83 -7.77
CA GLY A 91 -11.82 2.79 -8.48
C GLY A 91 -11.71 2.49 -9.97
N ILE A 92 -11.63 1.21 -10.33
CA ILE A 92 -11.62 0.75 -11.74
C ILE A 92 -12.94 1.11 -12.43
N ASP A 93 -14.06 0.76 -11.79
CA ASP A 93 -15.41 1.01 -12.31
C ASP A 93 -15.65 2.52 -12.49
N GLU A 94 -15.17 3.35 -11.55
CA GLU A 94 -15.29 4.81 -11.63
C GLU A 94 -14.46 5.40 -12.78
N LEU A 95 -13.20 5.00 -12.94
CA LEU A 95 -12.38 5.49 -14.06
C LEU A 95 -13.01 5.13 -15.41
N ALA A 96 -13.43 3.87 -15.58
CA ALA A 96 -14.08 3.41 -16.81
C ALA A 96 -15.39 4.17 -17.07
N GLY A 97 -16.22 4.33 -16.04
CA GLY A 97 -17.49 5.05 -16.12
C GLY A 97 -17.32 6.54 -16.46
N GLN A 98 -16.42 7.24 -15.78
CA GLN A 98 -16.13 8.66 -16.05
C GLN A 98 -15.59 8.84 -17.47
N THR A 99 -14.66 7.97 -17.90
CA THR A 99 -14.07 8.02 -19.25
C THR A 99 -15.15 7.83 -20.32
N ALA A 100 -16.00 6.82 -20.19
CA ALA A 100 -17.08 6.56 -21.14
C ALA A 100 -18.07 7.74 -21.22
N LYS A 101 -18.44 8.33 -20.09
CA LYS A 101 -19.35 9.49 -20.05
C LYS A 101 -18.76 10.71 -20.77
N LEU A 102 -17.52 11.06 -20.44
CA LEU A 102 -16.85 12.23 -21.03
C LEU A 102 -16.70 12.08 -22.55
N LEU A 103 -16.36 10.88 -23.03
CA LEU A 103 -16.27 10.60 -24.47
C LEU A 103 -17.62 10.67 -25.21
N ASN A 104 -18.74 10.66 -24.48
CA ASN A 104 -20.10 10.84 -25.02
C ASN A 104 -20.69 12.22 -24.69
N GLY A 105 -19.88 13.20 -24.27
CA GLY A 105 -20.34 14.56 -23.95
C GLY A 105 -21.17 14.64 -22.66
N LEU A 106 -21.13 13.62 -21.82
CA LEU A 106 -21.81 13.57 -20.52
C LEU A 106 -20.84 13.96 -19.39
N PRO A 107 -21.32 14.61 -18.33
CA PRO A 107 -20.48 14.97 -17.19
C PRO A 107 -19.99 13.72 -16.44
N ALA A 108 -18.81 13.83 -15.82
CA ALA A 108 -18.26 12.80 -14.95
C ALA A 108 -18.94 12.82 -13.57
N ASP A 109 -19.31 11.63 -13.08
CA ASP A 109 -19.77 11.47 -11.69
C ASP A 109 -18.60 11.04 -10.81
N LYS A 110 -18.40 11.77 -9.72
CA LYS A 110 -17.39 11.48 -8.71
C LYS A 110 -18.01 10.72 -7.55
N LYS A 111 -17.50 9.53 -7.22
CA LYS A 111 -18.04 8.71 -6.11
C LYS A 111 -16.95 8.23 -5.14
N GLN A 112 -15.80 7.78 -5.65
CA GLN A 112 -14.71 7.17 -4.89
C GLN A 112 -13.53 8.11 -4.72
N PHE A 113 -13.18 8.88 -5.74
CA PHE A 113 -12.03 9.78 -5.69
C PHE A 113 -12.42 11.16 -5.15
N SER A 114 -11.46 11.89 -4.60
CA SER A 114 -11.66 13.26 -4.09
C SER A 114 -11.95 14.27 -5.22
N GLN A 115 -11.49 13.98 -6.44
CA GLN A 115 -11.76 14.72 -7.68
C GLN A 115 -12.05 13.77 -8.86
N GLN A 116 -12.42 14.32 -10.04
CA GLN A 116 -12.53 13.53 -11.28
C GLN A 116 -11.18 12.86 -11.56
N ILE A 117 -11.20 11.57 -11.88
CA ILE A 117 -9.98 10.79 -12.19
C ILE A 117 -9.78 10.59 -13.69
N ALA A 118 -10.87 10.53 -14.48
CA ALA A 118 -10.75 10.43 -15.93
C ALA A 118 -10.04 11.66 -16.50
N PHE A 119 -8.98 11.41 -17.28
CA PHE A 119 -8.12 12.43 -17.89
C PHE A 119 -7.51 13.42 -16.88
N ASN A 120 -7.22 12.97 -15.65
CA ASN A 120 -6.70 13.83 -14.59
C ASN A 120 -5.62 13.12 -13.76
N CYS A 121 -4.91 13.88 -12.93
CA CYS A 121 -4.00 13.39 -11.90
C CYS A 121 -4.38 13.98 -10.56
N ILE A 122 -4.47 13.16 -9.51
CA ILE A 122 -4.83 13.60 -8.16
C ILE A 122 -3.62 13.42 -7.25
N PRO A 123 -2.97 14.52 -6.78
CA PRO A 123 -1.76 14.45 -5.97
C PRO A 123 -2.08 14.20 -4.48
N GLN A 124 -3.00 13.28 -4.21
CA GLN A 124 -3.39 12.91 -2.85
C GLN A 124 -3.96 11.49 -2.85
N ILE A 125 -3.29 10.58 -2.14
CA ILE A 125 -3.79 9.22 -1.90
C ILE A 125 -3.85 9.02 -0.38
N ASP A 126 -4.98 8.53 0.10
CA ASP A 126 -5.30 8.40 1.53
C ASP A 126 -5.42 9.78 2.23
N GLN A 127 -5.53 9.79 3.56
CA GLN A 127 -5.77 10.98 4.38
C GLN A 127 -4.52 11.86 4.52
N MET A 128 -4.72 13.17 4.67
CA MET A 128 -3.65 14.10 5.05
C MET A 128 -3.25 13.89 6.51
N MET A 129 -1.95 13.97 6.78
CA MET A 129 -1.33 13.90 8.11
C MET A 129 -0.92 15.30 8.56
N GLU A 130 -0.67 15.49 9.86
CA GLU A 130 -0.32 16.81 10.44
C GLU A 130 0.99 17.39 9.89
N ASN A 131 1.91 16.53 9.44
CA ASN A 131 3.19 16.92 8.85
C ASN A 131 3.09 17.36 7.37
N GLY A 132 1.87 17.42 6.80
CA GLY A 132 1.63 17.83 5.42
C GLY A 132 1.76 16.72 4.37
N TYR A 133 2.19 15.51 4.76
CA TYR A 133 2.20 14.33 3.89
C TYR A 133 0.85 13.60 3.95
N THR A 134 0.56 12.75 2.97
CA THR A 134 -0.54 11.80 3.06
C THR A 134 -0.12 10.53 3.80
N LYS A 135 -1.09 9.79 4.28
CA LYS A 135 -0.85 8.47 4.89
C LYS A 135 -0.25 7.47 3.90
N GLU A 136 -0.49 7.61 2.59
CA GLU A 136 0.17 6.79 1.58
C GLU A 136 1.66 7.11 1.47
N GLU A 137 2.02 8.39 1.48
CA GLU A 137 3.42 8.83 1.48
C GLU A 137 4.15 8.34 2.74
N MET A 138 3.50 8.43 3.90
CA MET A 138 4.06 7.93 5.16
C MET A 138 4.19 6.39 5.25
N LYS A 139 3.56 5.62 4.35
CA LYS A 139 3.79 4.15 4.26
C LYS A 139 5.07 3.80 3.48
N MET A 140 5.65 4.77 2.78
CA MET A 140 6.90 4.62 2.03
C MET A 140 8.13 5.06 2.84
N VAL A 141 7.92 5.47 4.10
CA VAL A 141 8.94 5.91 5.07
C VAL A 141 9.15 4.82 6.11
#